data_AF-A0A536SIH3-F1
#
_entry.id   AF-A0A536SIH3-F1
#
_cell.length_a   1.000
_cell.length_b   1.000
_cell.length_c   1.000
_cell.angle_alpha   90.00
_cell.angle_beta   90.00
_cell.angle_gamma   90.00
#
_symmetry.space_group_name_H-M   'P 1'
#
loop_
_entity.id
_entity.type
_entity.pdbx_description
1 polymer ?
#
loop_
_entity_poly.entity_id
_entity_poly.type
_entity_poly.pdbx_seq_one_letter_code
_entity_poly.pdbx_strand_id
1 'polypeptide(L)' 'MSAYLEQKLAELNEEIRTYPGPIARCDQHLPALLEERARLMAELARESCPPQARWGHDGGRVNEEKE' A
#
# COMPACT_ATOMS: atom_id res chain seq x y z
N MET A 1 -6.26 14.35 11.17
CA MET A 1 -6.97 13.27 10.45
C MET A 1 -6.03 12.09 10.24
N SER A 2 -4.79 12.33 9.81
CA SER A 2 -3.68 11.37 9.77
C SER A 2 -3.60 10.36 10.93
N ALA A 3 -3.58 10.80 12.18
CA ALA A 3 -3.41 9.89 13.34
C ALA A 3 -4.54 8.83 13.46
N TYR A 4 -5.78 9.18 13.09
CA TYR A 4 -6.89 8.22 13.07
C TYR A 4 -6.74 7.21 11.93
N LEU A 5 -6.31 7.66 10.75
CA LEU A 5 -6.05 6.78 9.60
C LEU A 5 -4.89 5.82 9.87
N GLU A 6 -3.83 6.29 10.54
CA GLU A 6 -2.70 5.47 10.97
C GLU A 6 -3.12 4.39 11.97
N GLN A 7 -3.94 4.75 12.95
CA GLN A 7 -4.48 3.80 13.92
C GLN A 7 -5.33 2.73 13.22
N LYS A 8 -6.25 3.13 12.34
CA LYS A 8 -7.10 2.20 11.60
C LYS A 8 -6.28 1.29 10.67
N LEU A 9 -5.21 1.81 10.07
CA LEU A 9 -4.28 1.02 9.26
C LEU A 9 -3.53 -0.03 10.10
N ALA A 10 -3.14 0.33 11.33
CA ALA A 10 -2.47 -0.59 12.25
C ALA A 10 -3.39 -1.75 12.65
N GLU A 11 -4.64 -1.45 13.02
CA GLU A 11 -5.66 -2.46 13.36
C GLU A 11 -5.89 -3.44 12.20
N LEU A 12 -6.08 -2.90 10.99
CA LEU A 12 -6.30 -3.70 9.78
C LEU A 12 -5.08 -4.57 9.42
N ASN A 13 -3.86 -4.08 9.64
CA ASN A 13 -2.65 -4.86 9.42
C ASN A 13 -2.52 -6.04 10.40
N GLU A 14 -2.90 -5.85 11.66
CA GLU A 14 -2.90 -6.93 12.65
C GLU A 14 -3.96 -7.99 12.32
N GLU A 15 -5.12 -7.57 11.83
CA GLU A 15 -6.15 -8.50 11.35
C GLU A 15 -5.65 -9.32 10.16
N ILE A 16 -5.03 -8.68 9.15
CA ILE A 16 -4.44 -9.39 8.01
C ILE A 16 -3.33 -10.36 8.43
N ARG A 17 -2.50 -9.99 9.41
CA ARG A 17 -1.40 -10.83 9.92
C ARG A 17 -1.89 -12.08 10.64
N THR A 18 -2.97 -11.94 11.39
CA THR A 18 -3.59 -13.04 12.13
C THR A 18 -4.61 -13.82 11.30
N TYR A 19 -4.86 -13.38 10.06
CA TYR A 19 -5.86 -13.97 9.20
C TYR A 19 -5.52 -15.43 8.85
N PRO A 20 -6.39 -16.40 9.17
CA PRO A 20 -6.18 -17.79 8.80
C PRO A 20 -6.20 -17.90 7.27
N GLY A 21 -5.25 -18.66 6.69
CA GLY A 21 -5.04 -18.70 5.24
C GLY A 21 -6.34 -18.87 4.43
N PRO A 22 -6.55 -18.06 3.39
CA PRO A 22 -7.83 -18.01 2.69
C PRO A 22 -8.10 -19.32 1.94
N ILE A 23 -9.34 -19.80 2.00
CA ILE A 23 -9.80 -20.88 1.12
C ILE A 23 -10.03 -20.28 -0.26
N ALA A 24 -9.22 -20.70 -1.24
CA ALA A 24 -9.26 -20.17 -2.59
C ALA A 24 -10.68 -20.10 -3.17
N ARG A 25 -11.07 -18.94 -3.68
CA ARG A 25 -12.40 -18.60 -4.27
C ARG A 25 -13.60 -18.59 -3.32
N CYS A 26 -13.47 -19.09 -2.09
CA CYS A 26 -14.52 -18.99 -1.07
C CYS A 26 -14.31 -17.78 -0.15
N ASP A 27 -13.06 -17.32 -0.04
CA ASP A 27 -12.71 -16.20 0.82
C ASP A 27 -12.74 -14.87 0.06
N GLN A 28 -13.77 -14.08 0.34
CA GLN A 28 -13.86 -12.68 -0.10
C GLN A 28 -13.42 -11.69 0.99
N HIS A 29 -13.15 -12.19 2.20
CA HIS A 29 -12.83 -11.36 3.35
C HIS A 29 -11.39 -10.84 3.28
N LEU A 30 -10.41 -11.71 2.99
CA LEU A 30 -9.03 -11.28 2.83
C LEU A 30 -8.86 -10.26 1.67
N PRO A 31 -9.45 -10.46 0.48
CA PRO A 31 -9.46 -9.43 -0.57
C PRO A 31 -10.04 -8.09 -0.10
N ALA A 32 -11.16 -8.11 0.63
CA ALA A 32 -11.79 -6.88 1.14
C ALA A 32 -10.88 -6.13 2.14
N LEU A 33 -10.22 -6.86 3.06
CA LEU A 33 -9.24 -6.29 3.99
C LEU A 33 -8.07 -5.64 3.25
N LEU A 34 -7.54 -6.31 2.21
CA LEU A 34 -6.45 -5.77 1.40
C LEU A 34 -6.86 -4.51 0.62
N GLU A 35 -8.08 -4.47 0.10
CA GLU A 35 -8.63 -3.28 -0.54
C GLU A 35 -8.77 -2.10 0.43
N GLU A 36 -9.30 -2.34 1.64
CA GLU A 36 -9.45 -1.29 2.63
C GLU A 36 -8.09 -0.73 3.06
N ARG A 37 -7.08 -1.60 3.20
CA ARG A 37 -5.69 -1.19 3.46
C ARG A 37 -5.17 -0.27 2.36
N ALA A 38 -5.39 -0.64 1.09
CA ALA A 38 -4.95 0.16 -0.05
C ALA A 38 -5.61 1.54 -0.08
N ARG A 39 -6.91 1.63 0.26
CA ARG A 39 -7.64 2.90 0.35
C ARG A 39 -7.07 3.79 1.45
N LEU A 40 -6.87 3.27 2.66
CA LEU A 40 -6.31 4.01 3.79
C LEU A 40 -4.89 4.52 3.49
N MET A 41 -4.05 3.69 2.87
CA MET A 41 -2.71 4.11 2.44
C MET A 41 -2.76 5.23 1.39
N ALA A 42 -3.68 5.16 0.43
CA ALA A 42 -3.86 6.21 -0.57
C ALA A 42 -4.34 7.52 0.07
N GLU A 43 -5.21 7.45 1.07
CA GLU A 43 -5.70 8.62 1.81
C GLU A 43 -4.59 9.25 2.65
N LEU A 44 -3.80 8.45 3.36
CA LEU A 44 -2.60 8.91 4.07
C LEU A 44 -1.58 9.54 3.13
N ALA A 45 -1.34 8.95 1.95
CA ALA A 45 -0.44 9.52 0.96
C ALA A 45 -0.93 10.87 0.41
N ARG A 46 -2.26 11.07 0.32
CA ARG A 46 -2.86 12.36 -0.06
C ARG A 46 -2.71 13.41 1.03
N GLU A 47 -2.78 13.02 2.30
CA GLU A 47 -2.54 13.92 3.44
C GLU A 47 -1.06 14.23 3.64
N SER A 48 -0.16 13.28 3.32
CA SER A 48 1.27 13.35 3.64
C SER A 48 2.15 14.08 2.62
N CYS A 49 1.76 14.22 1.34
CA CYS A 49 2.67 14.73 0.31
C CYS A 49 2.01 15.64 -0.74
N PRO A 50 2.63 16.79 -1.09
CA PRO A 50 2.33 17.51 -2.32
C PRO A 50 2.83 16.73 -3.56
N PRO A 51 2.31 17.01 -4.78
CA PRO A 51 2.36 16.11 -5.96
C PRO A 51 3.75 15.86 -6.59
N GLN A 52 4.84 16.31 -5.97
CA GLN A 52 6.13 16.49 -6.63
C GLN A 52 7.05 15.27 -6.60
N ALA A 53 6.72 14.23 -5.81
CA ALA A 53 7.60 13.07 -5.59
C ALA A 53 7.12 11.77 -6.27
N ARG A 54 6.13 11.83 -7.19
CA ARG A 54 5.42 10.61 -7.59
C ARG A 54 5.99 9.89 -8.82
N TRP A 55 6.83 10.51 -9.66
CA TRP A 55 7.35 9.85 -10.87
C TRP A 55 8.76 10.35 -11.24
N GLY A 56 9.75 10.06 -10.42
CA GLY A 56 11.14 9.96 -10.90
C GLY A 56 11.26 8.69 -11.72
N HIS A 57 10.83 8.75 -12.99
CA HIS A 57 10.97 7.68 -13.96
C HIS A 57 12.43 7.67 -14.44
N ASP A 58 13.38 7.27 -13.60
CA ASP A 58 14.74 6.96 -14.04
C ASP A 58 14.72 5.56 -14.67
N GLY A 59 14.11 5.48 -15.85
CA GLY A 59 14.29 4.36 -16.75
C GLY A 59 15.76 4.00 -16.80
N GLY A 60 16.07 2.80 -16.32
CA GLY A 60 17.43 2.34 -16.07
C GLY A 60 18.34 2.65 -17.25
N ARG A 61 19.27 3.59 -17.04
CA ARG A 61 20.47 3.68 -17.86
C ARG A 61 21.49 2.70 -17.29
N VAL A 62 21.55 1.53 -17.89
CA VAL A 62 22.68 0.59 -17.85
C VAL A 62 23.08 0.45 -19.33
N ASN A 63 24.29 0.74 -19.81
CA ASN A 63 25.54 1.19 -19.21
C ASN A 63 26.27 2.10 -20.20
N GLU A 64 27.17 2.89 -19.65
CA GLU A 64 28.21 3.64 -20.32
C GLU A 64 29.36 2.66 -20.61
N GLU A 65 29.57 2.28 -21.87
CA GLU A 65 30.82 1.63 -22.31
C GLU A 65 31.45 2.47 -23.43
N LYS A 66 32.48 3.22 -23.00
CA LYS A 66 33.70 3.53 -23.77
C LYS A 66 34.12 2.28 -24.56
N GLU A 67 34.51 2.33 -25.83
CA GLU A 67 35.63 3.04 -26.47
C GLU A 67 35.48 2.95 -27.99
#